data_AF-A0A6J5D3U4-F1
#
_entry.id   AF-A0A6J5D3U4-F1
#
_cell.length_a   1.000
_cell.length_b   1.000
_cell.length_c   1.000
_cell.angle_alpha   90.00
_cell.angle_beta   90.00
_cell.angle_gamma   90.00
#
_symmetry.space_group_name_H-M   'P 1'
#
loop_
_entity.id
_entity.type
_entity.pdbx_description
1 polymer ?
#
loop_
_entity_poly.entity_id
_entity_poly.type
_entity_poly.pdbx_seq_one_letter_code
_entity_poly.pdbx_strand_id
1 'polypeptide(L)'
;MDERAVPWLLLASEDMPHVGPLDVDVGLDAEALGDGEYATLIGALQGHGYAQREGLRRFQLVRQVPTRDGGEAIDVVVDFLMPRDAEIVKNDPPLISDFAVQRADGVDLAMRFYQLVAVAGPMPDGGTNRVKIAVCSIPALLAMKGHALAGRYKQKDAYDIYYCVRNYADGIDALARECRPLLGHASGERGFRYIAEKFDSFEGYGPTRVRRFVEDTRALGDRTPEQWQQDAFGQIDALLRAMTLRG
;
A
#
# COMPACT_ATOMS: atom_id res chain seq x y z
N MET A 1 5.78 16.11 -8.48
CA MET A 1 6.49 15.44 -7.38
C MET A 1 6.24 13.95 -7.56
N ASP A 2 7.26 13.09 -7.57
CA ASP A 2 7.05 11.63 -7.66
C ASP A 2 6.67 11.11 -6.27
N GLU A 3 5.38 10.91 -6.05
CA GLU A 3 4.81 10.29 -4.86
C GLU A 3 5.03 8.77 -4.94
N ARG A 4 5.74 8.21 -3.95
CA ARG A 4 6.30 6.86 -4.04
C ARG A 4 5.44 5.83 -3.31
N ALA A 5 4.41 5.35 -4.00
CA ALA A 5 3.67 4.16 -3.61
C ALA A 5 4.55 2.90 -3.73
N VAL A 6 4.16 1.78 -3.10
CA VAL A 6 4.78 0.47 -3.39
C VAL A 6 4.78 0.15 -4.90
N PRO A 7 3.65 0.28 -5.64
CA PRO A 7 3.67 0.10 -7.10
C PRO A 7 4.68 1.00 -7.82
N TRP A 8 4.81 2.27 -7.42
CA TRP A 8 5.76 3.18 -8.05
C TRP A 8 7.22 2.76 -7.79
N LEU A 9 7.53 2.34 -6.56
CA LEU A 9 8.89 1.91 -6.17
C LEU A 9 9.33 0.61 -6.85
N LEU A 10 8.39 -0.27 -7.16
CA LEU A 10 8.68 -1.64 -7.59
C LEU A 10 8.31 -1.95 -9.04
N LEU A 11 7.35 -1.23 -9.63
CA LEU A 11 6.72 -1.52 -10.92
C LEU A 11 6.67 -0.31 -11.85
N ALA A 12 7.60 0.65 -11.71
CA ALA A 12 7.62 1.86 -12.52
C ALA A 12 7.42 1.53 -14.02
N SER A 13 6.31 1.99 -14.59
CA SER A 13 5.87 1.72 -15.95
C SER A 13 5.69 3.04 -16.69
N GLU A 14 6.48 3.25 -17.74
CA GLU A 14 6.41 4.47 -18.57
C GLU A 14 5.11 4.51 -19.39
N ASP A 15 4.64 3.33 -19.85
CA ASP A 15 3.42 3.20 -20.66
C ASP A 15 2.14 3.43 -19.83
N MET A 16 2.19 3.14 -18.54
CA MET A 16 1.06 3.31 -17.63
C MET A 16 1.55 3.81 -16.26
N PRO A 17 1.69 5.14 -16.09
CA PRO A 17 2.05 5.72 -14.80
C PRO A 17 1.01 5.40 -13.72
N HIS A 18 1.48 5.06 -12.51
CA HIS A 18 0.60 4.80 -11.37
C HIS A 18 -0.03 6.10 -10.86
N VAL A 19 -1.33 6.06 -10.55
CA VAL A 19 -1.98 7.17 -9.82
C VAL A 19 -1.57 7.12 -8.35
N GLY A 20 -0.57 7.95 -8.00
CA GLY A 20 0.08 8.00 -6.69
C GLY A 20 -0.86 8.21 -5.48
N PRO A 21 -0.48 7.73 -4.29
CA PRO A 21 -1.16 8.00 -3.02
C PRO A 21 -0.73 9.35 -2.44
N LEU A 22 -1.63 9.96 -1.66
CA LEU A 22 -1.31 11.17 -0.88
C LEU A 22 -0.75 10.81 0.51
N ASP A 23 -0.92 9.55 0.92
CA ASP A 23 -0.61 8.97 2.21
C ASP A 23 0.57 7.98 2.14
N VAL A 24 1.34 7.92 3.22
CA VAL A 24 2.43 6.94 3.42
C VAL A 24 2.03 6.00 4.55
N ASP A 25 1.80 4.73 4.22
CA ASP A 25 1.58 3.68 5.21
C ASP A 25 2.92 3.13 5.74
N VAL A 26 3.12 3.20 7.06
CA VAL A 26 4.28 2.60 7.74
C VAL A 26 3.79 1.48 8.65
N GLY A 27 4.09 0.24 8.24
CA GLY A 27 3.93 -0.90 9.12
C GLY A 27 4.95 -0.85 10.24
N LEU A 28 4.51 -1.08 11.47
CA LEU A 28 5.34 -1.18 12.64
C LEU A 28 5.34 -2.61 13.17
N ASP A 29 6.54 -3.11 13.43
CA ASP A 29 6.76 -4.34 14.18
C ASP A 29 6.61 -4.03 15.67
N ALA A 30 5.48 -4.45 16.25
CA ALA A 30 5.16 -4.16 17.63
C ALA A 30 6.06 -4.88 18.64
N GLU A 31 6.66 -6.02 18.26
CA GLU A 31 7.61 -6.74 19.10
C GLU A 31 8.96 -6.02 19.10
N ALA A 32 9.45 -5.63 17.91
CA ALA A 32 10.70 -4.88 17.77
C ALA A 32 10.63 -3.48 18.39
N LEU A 33 9.43 -2.89 18.50
CA LEU A 33 9.20 -1.58 19.12
C LEU A 33 8.72 -1.64 20.58
N GLY A 34 8.93 -2.78 21.25
CA GLY A 34 8.73 -2.93 22.69
C GLY A 34 9.57 -1.97 23.55
N ASP A 35 9.36 -2.00 24.86
CA ASP A 35 10.17 -1.28 25.86
C ASP A 35 10.37 0.24 25.64
N GLY A 36 9.44 0.86 24.91
CA GLY A 36 9.42 2.31 24.68
C GLY A 36 10.18 2.79 23.44
N GLU A 37 10.74 1.88 22.63
CA GLU A 37 11.34 2.21 21.32
C GLU A 37 10.34 2.88 20.37
N TYR A 38 9.05 2.52 20.45
CA TYR A 38 7.99 3.25 19.75
C TYR A 38 7.94 4.73 20.12
N ALA A 39 8.14 5.06 21.40
CA ALA A 39 8.13 6.45 21.83
C ALA A 39 9.32 7.23 21.28
N THR A 40 10.48 6.58 21.21
CA THR A 40 11.69 7.11 20.56
C THR A 40 11.47 7.38 19.08
N LEU A 41 10.86 6.45 18.34
CA LEU A 41 10.54 6.62 16.91
C LEU A 41 9.67 7.85 16.67
N ILE A 42 8.57 7.98 17.42
CA ILE A 42 7.64 9.09 17.24
C ILE A 42 8.26 10.41 17.71
N GLY A 43 9.00 10.42 18.81
CA GLY A 43 9.77 11.59 19.25
C GLY A 43 10.79 12.05 18.21
N ALA A 44 11.48 11.11 17.56
CA ALA A 44 12.40 11.41 16.47
C ALA A 44 11.68 12.02 15.25
N LEU A 45 10.52 11.47 14.85
CA LEU A 45 9.72 12.05 13.77
C LEU A 45 9.23 13.46 14.14
N GLN A 46 8.75 13.66 15.36
CA GLN A 46 8.31 14.98 15.83
C GLN A 46 9.46 16.01 15.82
N GLY A 47 10.65 15.60 16.24
CA GLY A 47 11.87 16.40 16.13
C GLY A 47 12.23 16.80 14.70
N HIS A 48 11.74 16.08 13.68
CA HIS A 48 11.94 16.37 12.26
C HIS A 48 10.72 17.02 11.58
N GLY A 49 9.82 17.60 12.37
CA GLY A 49 8.71 18.42 11.87
C GLY A 49 7.45 17.65 11.48
N TYR A 50 7.33 16.37 11.88
CA TYR A 50 6.06 15.65 11.85
C TYR A 50 5.22 16.05 13.07
N ALA A 51 3.91 16.22 12.90
CA ALA A 51 3.03 16.59 13.99
C ALA A 51 1.68 15.89 13.90
N GLN A 52 0.99 15.73 15.04
CA GLN A 52 -0.45 15.57 15.03
C GLN A 52 -1.09 16.96 14.86
N ARG A 53 -2.12 17.06 14.02
CA ARG A 53 -2.92 18.27 13.82
C ARG A 53 -4.37 17.98 14.15
N GLU A 54 -5.13 19.02 14.47
CA GLU A 54 -6.59 18.92 14.64
C GLU A 54 -7.22 18.31 13.39
N GLY A 55 -8.12 17.33 13.57
CA GLY A 55 -8.76 16.59 12.48
C GLY A 55 -8.02 15.32 12.02
N LEU A 56 -6.75 15.12 12.40
CA LEU A 56 -6.04 13.87 12.12
C LEU A 56 -6.44 12.76 13.09
N ARG A 57 -6.32 11.51 12.62
CA ARG A 57 -6.50 10.33 13.47
C ARG A 57 -5.32 10.19 14.42
N ARG A 58 -5.54 9.56 15.57
CA ARG A 58 -4.48 9.30 16.58
C ARG A 58 -3.31 8.49 16.03
N PHE A 59 -3.51 7.73 14.97
CA PHE A 59 -2.48 6.94 14.29
C PHE A 59 -1.84 7.64 13.09
N GLN A 60 -2.06 8.96 12.95
CA GLN A 60 -1.53 9.77 11.88
C GLN A 60 -0.55 10.81 12.39
N LEU A 61 0.54 11.00 11.65
CA LEU A 61 1.34 12.21 11.70
C LEU A 61 1.30 12.90 10.33
N VAL A 62 1.45 14.20 10.30
CA VAL A 62 1.57 14.97 9.05
C VAL A 62 2.85 15.79 9.06
N ARG A 63 3.45 15.94 7.89
CA ARG A 63 4.54 16.89 7.65
C ARG A 63 4.25 17.69 6.39
N GLN A 64 4.45 18.99 6.46
CA GLN A 64 4.46 19.84 5.27
C GLN A 64 5.77 19.70 4.52
N VAL A 65 5.67 19.36 3.25
CA VAL A 65 6.81 19.21 2.34
C VAL A 65 6.73 20.31 1.29
N PRO A 66 7.74 21.20 1.20
CA PRO A 66 7.80 22.21 0.14
C PRO A 66 7.86 21.55 -1.24
N THR A 67 7.16 22.11 -2.22
CA THR A 67 7.28 21.65 -3.60
C THR A 67 8.50 22.26 -4.28
N ARG A 68 9.04 21.55 -5.28
CA ARG A 68 10.25 22.00 -6.01
C ARG A 68 9.94 23.06 -7.07
N ASP A 69 8.69 23.15 -7.49
CA ASP A 69 8.19 24.07 -8.51
C ASP A 69 7.67 25.39 -7.93
N GLY A 70 7.84 25.61 -6.62
CA GLY A 70 7.38 26.82 -5.94
C GLY A 70 5.86 26.90 -5.71
N GLY A 71 5.15 25.80 -5.92
CA GLY A 71 3.75 25.62 -5.51
C GLY A 71 3.55 25.56 -3.98
N GLU A 72 2.30 25.43 -3.57
CA GLU A 72 1.95 25.30 -2.15
C GLU A 72 2.55 24.03 -1.54
N ALA A 73 3.02 24.13 -0.29
CA ALA A 73 3.53 22.96 0.43
C ALA A 73 2.44 21.90 0.58
N ILE A 74 2.83 20.64 0.44
CA ILE A 74 1.91 19.51 0.48
C ILE A 74 1.93 18.90 1.88
N ASP A 75 0.75 18.64 2.43
CA ASP A 75 0.59 17.86 3.65
C ASP A 75 0.78 16.37 3.32
N VAL A 76 1.93 15.80 3.74
CA VAL A 76 2.20 14.37 3.64
C VAL A 76 1.76 13.70 4.94
N VAL A 77 0.71 12.89 4.86
CA VAL A 77 0.17 12.13 5.99
C VAL A 77 0.88 10.77 6.06
N VAL A 78 1.29 10.39 7.26
CA VAL A 78 1.89 9.10 7.58
C VAL A 78 0.94 8.33 8.48
N ASP A 79 0.44 7.19 7.98
CA ASP A 79 -0.41 6.25 8.69
C ASP A 79 0.45 5.16 9.33
N PHE A 80 0.32 4.97 10.65
CA PHE A 80 1.07 3.95 11.38
C PHE A 80 0.22 2.71 11.60
N LEU A 81 0.62 1.62 10.96
CA LEU A 81 -0.13 0.37 10.92
C LEU A 81 0.57 -0.73 11.71
N MET A 82 -0.20 -1.69 12.21
CA MET A 82 0.31 -2.92 12.82
C MET A 82 -0.58 -4.12 12.43
N PRO A 83 -0.08 -5.35 12.50
CA PRO A 83 -0.91 -6.54 12.28
C PRO A 83 -2.13 -6.56 13.19
N ARG A 84 -3.30 -6.89 12.64
CA ARG A 84 -4.56 -6.91 13.41
C ARG A 84 -4.46 -7.74 14.69
N ASP A 85 -3.81 -8.89 14.60
CA ASP A 85 -3.71 -9.87 15.68
C ASP A 85 -2.44 -9.72 16.53
N ALA A 86 -1.62 -8.67 16.32
CA ALA A 86 -0.39 -8.52 17.09
C ALA A 86 -0.68 -8.25 18.57
N GLU A 87 -0.08 -9.04 19.45
CA GLU A 87 -0.16 -8.83 20.89
C GLU A 87 0.74 -7.65 21.28
N ILE A 88 0.20 -6.69 22.03
CA ILE A 88 0.97 -5.55 22.52
C ILE A 88 0.82 -5.47 24.02
N VAL A 89 1.96 -5.37 24.72
CA VAL A 89 2.00 -4.94 26.12
C VAL A 89 1.71 -3.44 26.16
N LYS A 90 0.54 -3.07 26.69
CA LYS A 90 0.16 -1.66 26.83
C LYS A 90 0.84 -1.07 28.05
N ASN A 91 1.50 0.08 27.86
CA ASN A 91 1.97 0.91 28.96
C ASN A 91 0.79 1.61 29.64
N ASP A 92 0.76 1.60 30.97
CA ASP A 92 -0.16 2.35 31.81
C ASP A 92 0.64 3.16 32.86
N PRO A 93 0.77 4.50 32.72
CA PRO A 93 0.18 5.33 31.66
C PRO A 93 0.86 5.15 30.28
N PRO A 94 0.20 5.54 29.17
CA PRO A 94 0.79 5.51 27.84
C PRO A 94 2.05 6.38 27.73
N LEU A 95 3.07 5.90 27.00
CA LEU A 95 4.33 6.62 26.79
C LEU A 95 4.19 7.87 25.91
N ILE A 96 3.22 7.88 25.00
CA ILE A 96 2.85 9.06 24.21
C ILE A 96 1.35 9.26 24.39
N SER A 97 0.98 10.40 24.98
CA SER A 97 -0.41 10.82 25.08
C SER A 97 -0.97 11.05 23.67
N ASP A 98 -2.20 10.60 23.43
CA ASP A 98 -2.98 10.85 22.21
C ASP A 98 -2.45 10.27 20.88
N PHE A 99 -1.36 9.50 20.89
CA PHE A 99 -0.91 8.73 19.72
C PHE A 99 -1.38 7.26 19.80
N ALA A 100 -1.53 6.60 18.64
CA ALA A 100 -1.94 5.20 18.54
C ALA A 100 -1.38 4.54 17.26
N VAL A 101 -1.48 3.21 17.16
CA VAL A 101 -1.26 2.46 15.91
C VAL A 101 -2.57 1.85 15.43
N GLN A 102 -2.79 1.83 14.12
CA GLN A 102 -3.97 1.20 13.53
C GLN A 102 -3.71 -0.28 13.26
N ARG A 103 -4.56 -1.12 13.85
CA ARG A 103 -4.62 -2.56 13.54
C ARG A 103 -5.25 -2.77 12.17
N ALA A 104 -4.53 -3.43 11.26
CA ALA A 104 -4.98 -3.71 9.90
C ALA A 104 -4.65 -5.13 9.45
N ASP A 105 -5.51 -5.69 8.60
CA ASP A 105 -5.37 -7.03 8.04
C ASP A 105 -4.28 -7.06 6.97
N GLY A 106 -3.49 -8.15 6.96
CA GLY A 106 -2.43 -8.36 5.98
C GLY A 106 -1.13 -7.58 6.26
N VAL A 107 -1.07 -6.71 7.26
CA VAL A 107 0.19 -6.02 7.63
C VAL A 107 1.27 -7.00 8.05
N ASP A 108 0.89 -8.16 8.61
CA ASP A 108 1.81 -9.26 8.89
C ASP A 108 2.53 -9.77 7.63
N LEU A 109 1.89 -9.71 6.46
CA LEU A 109 2.51 -10.11 5.20
C LEU A 109 3.56 -9.10 4.78
N ALA A 110 3.32 -7.79 4.97
CA ALA A 110 4.32 -6.76 4.67
C ALA A 110 5.59 -6.92 5.54
N MET A 111 5.45 -7.44 6.77
CA MET A 111 6.59 -7.72 7.65
C MET A 111 7.38 -8.96 7.22
N ARG A 112 6.71 -9.95 6.64
CA ARG A 112 7.31 -11.24 6.25
C ARG A 112 7.86 -11.24 4.82
N PHE A 113 7.18 -10.52 3.93
CA PHE A 113 7.42 -10.51 2.50
C PHE A 113 7.69 -9.05 2.07
N TYR A 114 8.93 -8.64 2.25
CA TYR A 114 9.41 -7.32 1.84
C TYR A 114 10.68 -7.47 1.00
N GLN A 115 11.01 -6.39 0.30
CA GLN A 115 12.29 -6.21 -0.37
C GLN A 115 12.97 -4.94 0.11
N LEU A 116 14.29 -4.98 0.23
CA LEU A 116 15.09 -3.80 0.58
C LEU A 116 15.35 -2.96 -0.66
N VAL A 117 14.70 -1.80 -0.73
CA VAL A 117 14.86 -0.86 -1.84
C VAL A 117 15.80 0.24 -1.41
N ALA A 118 16.82 0.51 -2.23
CA ALA A 118 17.69 1.64 -2.03
C ALA A 118 17.03 2.92 -2.57
N VAL A 119 16.83 3.91 -1.71
CA VAL A 119 16.32 5.22 -2.07
C VAL A 119 17.43 6.24 -1.89
N ALA A 120 17.74 6.97 -2.97
CA ALA A 120 18.66 8.10 -2.93
C ALA A 120 17.92 9.40 -3.24
N GLY A 121 18.31 10.49 -2.58
CA GLY A 121 17.70 11.79 -2.79
C GLY A 121 18.37 12.91 -1.98
N PRO A 122 17.99 14.17 -2.27
CA PRO A 122 18.39 15.31 -1.46
C PRO A 122 17.70 15.27 -0.10
N MET A 123 18.43 15.65 0.94
CA MET A 123 17.86 15.80 2.28
C MET A 123 17.26 17.20 2.46
N PRO A 124 16.24 17.39 3.33
CA PRO A 124 15.63 18.69 3.57
C PRO A 124 16.59 19.77 4.08
N ASP A 125 17.66 19.39 4.77
CA ASP A 125 18.72 20.25 5.32
C ASP A 125 19.94 20.39 4.40
N GLY A 126 19.88 19.82 3.19
CA GLY A 126 20.95 19.85 2.19
C GLY A 126 21.77 18.56 2.10
N GLY A 127 22.60 18.45 1.06
CA GLY A 127 23.33 17.23 0.74
C GLY A 127 22.48 16.13 0.10
N THR A 128 23.10 14.98 -0.18
CA THR A 128 22.42 13.81 -0.73
C THR A 128 22.65 12.61 0.17
N ASN A 129 21.62 11.79 0.35
CA ASN A 129 21.70 10.59 1.15
C ASN A 129 21.17 9.40 0.36
N ARG A 130 21.63 8.20 0.73
CA ARG A 130 21.14 6.93 0.21
C ARG A 130 20.84 5.99 1.39
N VAL A 131 19.58 5.61 1.51
CA VAL A 131 19.09 4.70 2.55
C VAL A 131 18.50 3.44 1.92
N LYS A 132 18.47 2.34 2.68
CA LYS A 132 17.70 1.15 2.31
C LYS A 132 16.44 1.12 3.17
N ILE A 133 15.28 0.98 2.53
CA ILE A 133 14.00 0.86 3.20
C ILE A 133 13.38 -0.51 2.89
N ALA A 134 12.71 -1.11 3.86
CA ALA A 134 11.89 -2.29 3.63
C ALA A 134 10.58 -1.86 2.95
N VAL A 135 10.33 -2.40 1.77
CA VAL A 135 9.12 -2.14 0.97
C VAL A 135 8.36 -3.44 0.84
N CYS A 136 7.06 -3.41 1.19
CA CYS A 136 6.16 -4.54 1.01
C CYS A 136 6.27 -5.10 -0.42
N SER A 137 6.40 -6.41 -0.57
CA SER A 137 6.47 -7.04 -1.89
C SER A 137 5.14 -6.89 -2.64
N ILE A 138 5.17 -7.00 -3.97
CA ILE A 138 3.93 -6.95 -4.77
C ILE A 138 2.94 -8.07 -4.38
N PRO A 139 3.35 -9.34 -4.21
CA PRO A 139 2.45 -10.37 -3.70
C PRO A 139 1.78 -10.01 -2.36
N ALA A 140 2.53 -9.44 -1.41
CA ALA A 140 1.98 -9.07 -0.11
C ALA A 140 1.03 -7.87 -0.22
N LEU A 141 1.39 -6.88 -1.04
CA LEU A 141 0.51 -5.76 -1.35
C LEU A 141 -0.81 -6.23 -1.95
N LEU A 142 -0.80 -7.18 -2.89
CA LEU A 142 -2.02 -7.74 -3.48
C LEU A 142 -2.92 -8.35 -2.40
N ALA A 143 -2.40 -9.24 -1.56
CA ALA A 143 -3.17 -9.83 -0.48
C ALA A 143 -3.73 -8.78 0.50
N MET A 144 -2.93 -7.78 0.89
CA MET A 144 -3.37 -6.65 1.72
C MET A 144 -4.49 -5.86 1.06
N LYS A 145 -4.37 -5.57 -0.24
CA LYS A 145 -5.40 -4.87 -1.01
C LYS A 145 -6.67 -5.70 -1.15
N GLY A 146 -6.58 -7.03 -1.16
CA GLY A 146 -7.73 -7.92 -1.06
C GLY A 146 -8.58 -7.67 0.19
N HIS A 147 -7.94 -7.54 1.36
CA HIS A 147 -8.63 -7.16 2.60
C HIS A 147 -9.26 -5.77 2.52
N ALA A 148 -8.52 -4.78 2.01
CA ALA A 148 -9.03 -3.43 1.84
C ALA A 148 -10.26 -3.41 0.89
N LEU A 149 -10.18 -4.12 -0.24
CA LEU A 149 -11.25 -4.20 -1.23
C LEU A 149 -12.53 -4.84 -0.66
N ALA A 150 -12.41 -5.80 0.25
CA ALA A 150 -13.54 -6.40 0.95
C ALA A 150 -14.09 -5.52 2.08
N GLY A 151 -13.23 -4.80 2.79
CA GLY A 151 -13.56 -4.09 4.02
C GLY A 151 -13.95 -2.62 3.87
N ARG A 152 -13.66 -1.96 2.74
CA ARG A 152 -13.98 -0.54 2.53
C ARG A 152 -14.44 -0.21 1.11
N TYR A 153 -15.21 0.88 1.01
CA TYR A 153 -15.61 1.45 -0.26
C TYR A 153 -14.57 2.47 -0.75
N LYS A 154 -13.50 1.99 -1.40
CA LYS A 154 -12.49 2.84 -2.05
C LYS A 154 -12.14 2.25 -3.42
N GLN A 155 -12.50 2.95 -4.49
CA GLN A 155 -12.33 2.44 -5.86
C GLN A 155 -10.86 2.13 -6.20
N LYS A 156 -9.95 2.95 -5.66
CA LYS A 156 -8.50 2.83 -5.85
C LYS A 156 -7.93 1.47 -5.46
N ASP A 157 -8.51 0.75 -4.49
CA ASP A 157 -7.96 -0.55 -4.09
C ASP A 157 -8.07 -1.59 -5.22
N ALA A 158 -9.16 -1.58 -5.99
CA ALA A 158 -9.31 -2.43 -7.16
C ALA A 158 -8.32 -2.04 -8.27
N TYR A 159 -8.13 -0.73 -8.48
CA TYR A 159 -7.16 -0.20 -9.44
C TYR A 159 -5.73 -0.59 -9.07
N ASP A 160 -5.32 -0.47 -7.81
CA ASP A 160 -3.97 -0.83 -7.36
C ASP A 160 -3.70 -2.32 -7.58
N ILE A 161 -4.67 -3.20 -7.29
CA ILE A 161 -4.58 -4.64 -7.58
C ILE A 161 -4.35 -4.87 -9.08
N TYR A 162 -5.23 -4.33 -9.92
CA TYR A 162 -5.12 -4.47 -11.36
C TYR A 162 -3.78 -3.91 -11.89
N TYR A 163 -3.38 -2.72 -11.44
CA TYR A 163 -2.13 -2.08 -11.83
C TYR A 163 -0.94 -2.98 -11.55
N CYS A 164 -0.87 -3.54 -10.34
CA CYS A 164 0.22 -4.41 -9.93
C CYS A 164 0.32 -5.67 -10.78
N VAL A 165 -0.81 -6.30 -11.10
CA VAL A 165 -0.82 -7.51 -11.93
C VAL A 165 -0.45 -7.18 -13.37
N ARG A 166 -1.02 -6.12 -13.94
CA ARG A 166 -0.80 -5.72 -15.34
C ARG A 166 0.62 -5.26 -15.63
N ASN A 167 1.27 -4.63 -14.65
CA ASN A 167 2.61 -4.05 -14.80
C ASN A 167 3.70 -4.89 -14.13
N TYR A 168 3.39 -6.12 -13.72
CA TYR A 168 4.42 -7.02 -13.20
C TYR A 168 5.39 -7.41 -14.33
N ALA A 169 6.66 -7.01 -14.21
CA ALA A 169 7.64 -7.09 -15.29
C ALA A 169 7.85 -8.51 -15.83
N ASP A 170 7.84 -9.51 -14.93
CA ASP A 170 8.06 -10.91 -15.28
C ASP A 170 6.78 -11.66 -15.68
N GLY A 171 5.66 -10.94 -15.74
CA GLY A 171 4.36 -11.47 -16.17
C GLY A 171 3.62 -12.30 -15.12
N ILE A 172 2.42 -12.75 -15.51
CA ILE A 172 1.44 -13.39 -14.61
C ILE A 172 1.97 -14.68 -14.01
N ASP A 173 2.65 -15.54 -14.79
CA ASP A 173 3.14 -16.82 -14.28
C ASP A 173 4.22 -16.64 -13.21
N ALA A 174 5.09 -15.64 -13.36
CA ALA A 174 6.08 -15.30 -12.35
C ALA A 174 5.41 -14.75 -11.09
N LEU A 175 4.49 -13.80 -11.25
CA LEU A 175 3.72 -13.25 -10.14
C LEU A 175 2.95 -14.34 -9.39
N ALA A 176 2.30 -15.25 -10.11
CA ALA A 176 1.57 -16.37 -9.51
C ALA A 176 2.49 -17.26 -8.68
N ARG A 177 3.71 -17.58 -9.16
CA ARG A 177 4.71 -18.34 -8.38
C ARG A 177 5.10 -17.60 -7.10
N GLU A 178 5.30 -16.29 -7.17
CA GLU A 178 5.68 -15.47 -6.02
C GLU A 178 4.53 -15.25 -5.02
N CYS A 179 3.28 -15.32 -5.47
CA CYS A 179 2.11 -15.29 -4.59
C CYS A 179 1.89 -16.61 -3.83
N ARG A 180 2.38 -17.76 -4.33
CA ARG A 180 2.11 -19.08 -3.72
C ARG A 180 2.56 -19.19 -2.25
N PRO A 181 3.76 -18.74 -1.83
CA PRO A 181 4.17 -18.80 -0.43
C PRO A 181 3.20 -18.09 0.52
N LEU A 182 2.55 -17.02 0.07
CA LEU A 182 1.61 -16.25 0.89
C LEU A 182 0.32 -17.02 1.18
N LEU A 183 -0.05 -18.00 0.35
CA LEU A 183 -1.20 -18.88 0.60
C LEU A 183 -1.00 -19.79 1.82
N GLY A 184 0.24 -19.97 2.27
CA GLY A 184 0.56 -20.65 3.54
C GLY A 184 0.21 -19.82 4.79
N HIS A 185 -0.14 -18.54 4.63
CA HIS A 185 -0.52 -17.64 5.71
C HIS A 185 -2.01 -17.33 5.64
N ALA A 186 -2.72 -17.41 6.78
CA ALA A 186 -4.16 -17.17 6.82
C ALA A 186 -4.57 -15.77 6.32
N SER A 187 -3.75 -14.75 6.61
CA SER A 187 -3.91 -13.39 6.09
C SER A 187 -3.76 -13.34 4.57
N GLY A 188 -2.76 -14.03 4.02
CA GLY A 188 -2.48 -14.10 2.58
C GLY A 188 -3.58 -14.83 1.83
N GLU A 189 -3.92 -16.04 2.27
CA GLU A 189 -4.98 -16.86 1.70
C GLU A 189 -6.32 -16.11 1.67
N ARG A 190 -6.74 -15.50 2.80
CA ARG A 190 -7.98 -14.70 2.86
C ARG A 190 -7.94 -13.49 1.92
N GLY A 191 -6.80 -12.80 1.86
CA GLY A 191 -6.62 -11.65 0.98
C GLY A 191 -6.85 -12.01 -0.49
N PHE A 192 -6.24 -13.10 -0.97
CA PHE A 192 -6.45 -13.56 -2.34
C PHE A 192 -7.86 -14.12 -2.59
N ARG A 193 -8.49 -14.76 -1.59
CA ARG A 193 -9.91 -15.16 -1.69
C ARG A 193 -10.82 -13.95 -1.88
N TYR A 194 -10.60 -12.85 -1.16
CA TYR A 194 -11.35 -11.61 -1.38
C TYR A 194 -11.16 -11.04 -2.78
N ILE A 195 -9.95 -11.10 -3.35
CA ILE A 195 -9.74 -10.72 -4.74
C ILE A 195 -10.59 -11.60 -5.67
N ALA A 196 -10.56 -12.92 -5.48
CA ALA A 196 -11.32 -13.86 -6.28
C ALA A 196 -12.83 -13.62 -6.21
N GLU A 197 -13.37 -13.30 -5.03
CA GLU A 197 -14.78 -12.98 -4.83
C GLU A 197 -15.18 -11.64 -5.46
N LYS A 198 -14.30 -10.63 -5.43
CA LYS A 198 -14.62 -9.30 -5.95
C LYS A 198 -14.40 -9.17 -7.45
N PHE A 199 -13.55 -10.00 -8.05
CA PHE A 199 -13.30 -10.07 -9.50
C PHE A 199 -13.95 -11.32 -10.11
N ASP A 200 -15.16 -11.65 -9.67
CA ASP A 200 -15.91 -12.86 -10.05
C ASP A 200 -16.39 -12.86 -11.51
N SER A 201 -16.75 -11.70 -12.04
CA SER A 201 -17.27 -11.52 -13.40
C SER A 201 -16.82 -10.18 -14.00
N PHE A 202 -17.00 -10.00 -15.31
CA PHE A 202 -16.74 -8.74 -15.99
C PHE A 202 -17.55 -7.58 -15.38
N GLU A 203 -18.81 -7.82 -15.03
CA GLU A 203 -19.71 -6.88 -14.34
C GLU A 203 -19.51 -6.86 -12.82
N GLY A 204 -18.56 -7.65 -12.31
CA GLY A 204 -18.25 -7.78 -10.90
C GLY A 204 -17.78 -6.47 -10.27
N TYR A 205 -17.75 -6.46 -8.93
CA TYR A 205 -17.40 -5.27 -8.17
C TYR A 205 -16.01 -4.74 -8.54
N GLY A 206 -14.98 -5.59 -8.53
CA GLY A 206 -13.59 -5.25 -8.80
C GLY A 206 -13.38 -4.56 -10.14
N PRO A 207 -13.71 -5.20 -11.28
CA PRO A 207 -13.55 -4.59 -12.61
C PRO A 207 -14.33 -3.29 -12.75
N THR A 208 -15.57 -3.24 -12.24
CA THR A 208 -16.38 -2.00 -12.25
C THR A 208 -15.73 -0.88 -11.44
N ARG A 209 -15.05 -1.19 -10.33
CA ARG A 209 -14.31 -0.18 -9.54
C ARG A 209 -13.07 0.33 -10.27
N VAL A 210 -12.36 -0.53 -10.99
CA VAL A 210 -11.23 -0.10 -11.83
C VAL A 210 -11.71 0.91 -12.86
N ARG A 211 -12.80 0.59 -13.58
CA ARG A 211 -13.42 1.49 -14.56
C ARG A 211 -13.74 2.85 -13.96
N ARG A 212 -14.51 2.86 -12.87
CA ARG A 212 -14.92 4.12 -12.21
C ARG A 212 -13.72 4.93 -11.75
N PHE A 213 -12.68 4.28 -11.23
CA PHE A 213 -11.51 4.98 -10.74
C PHE A 213 -10.82 5.74 -11.88
N VAL A 214 -10.60 5.09 -13.02
CA VAL A 214 -9.90 5.74 -14.15
C VAL A 214 -10.76 6.82 -14.83
N GLU A 215 -12.08 6.68 -14.81
CA GLU A 215 -13.03 7.73 -15.20
C GLU A 215 -12.90 8.96 -14.28
N ASP A 216 -12.90 8.74 -12.96
CA ASP A 216 -12.83 9.79 -11.95
C ASP A 216 -11.47 10.52 -11.95
N THR A 217 -10.36 9.81 -12.21
CA THR A 217 -9.00 10.39 -12.18
C THR A 217 -8.48 10.85 -13.54
N ARG A 218 -9.30 10.79 -14.60
CA ARG A 218 -8.89 11.08 -16.00
C ARG A 218 -7.65 10.28 -16.45
N ALA A 219 -7.41 9.12 -15.84
CA ALA A 219 -6.27 8.26 -16.14
C ALA A 219 -6.54 7.31 -17.33
N LEU A 220 -7.58 7.59 -18.13
CA LEU A 220 -8.02 6.75 -19.23
C LEU A 220 -6.94 6.55 -20.30
N GLY A 221 -6.15 7.60 -20.58
CA GLY A 221 -5.24 7.62 -21.72
C GLY A 221 -6.00 7.36 -23.02
N ASP A 222 -5.47 6.47 -23.85
CA ASP A 222 -6.08 6.09 -25.14
C ASP A 222 -7.13 4.96 -25.02
N ARG A 223 -7.35 4.42 -23.82
CA ARG A 223 -8.28 3.30 -23.59
C ARG A 223 -9.66 3.79 -23.16
N THR A 224 -10.71 3.13 -23.66
CA THR A 224 -12.08 3.37 -23.19
C THR A 224 -12.29 2.79 -21.79
N PRO A 225 -13.26 3.30 -21.01
CA PRO A 225 -13.63 2.72 -19.72
C PRO A 225 -13.91 1.20 -19.78
N GLU A 226 -14.59 0.73 -20.83
CA GLU A 226 -14.89 -0.69 -21.04
C GLU A 226 -13.63 -1.52 -21.30
N GLN A 227 -12.65 -0.97 -22.04
CA GLN A 227 -11.36 -1.64 -22.24
C GLN A 227 -10.58 -1.79 -20.92
N TRP A 228 -10.63 -0.78 -20.05
CA TRP A 228 -10.07 -0.87 -18.70
C TRP A 228 -10.76 -1.94 -17.86
N GLN A 229 -12.09 -2.01 -17.91
CA GLN A 229 -12.85 -3.04 -17.19
C GLN A 229 -12.54 -4.45 -17.70
N GLN A 230 -12.47 -4.62 -19.02
CA GLN A 230 -12.19 -5.91 -19.66
C GLN A 230 -10.79 -6.40 -19.33
N ASP A 231 -9.78 -5.53 -19.44
CA ASP A 231 -8.40 -5.88 -19.09
C ASP A 231 -8.28 -6.15 -17.59
N ALA A 232 -8.93 -5.35 -16.73
CA ALA A 232 -8.94 -5.59 -15.29
C ALA A 232 -9.50 -6.96 -14.92
N PHE A 233 -10.62 -7.35 -15.51
CA PHE A 233 -11.16 -8.70 -15.30
C PHE A 233 -10.21 -9.77 -15.84
N GLY A 234 -9.73 -9.63 -17.08
CA GLY A 234 -8.87 -10.63 -17.73
C GLY A 234 -7.54 -10.87 -17.02
N GLN A 235 -6.84 -9.81 -16.63
CA GLN A 235 -5.54 -9.92 -15.92
C GLN A 235 -5.70 -10.62 -14.56
N ILE A 236 -6.73 -10.25 -13.80
CA ILE A 236 -6.97 -10.85 -12.48
C ILE A 236 -7.47 -12.28 -12.59
N ASP A 237 -8.36 -12.57 -13.56
CA ASP A 237 -8.80 -13.95 -13.83
C ASP A 237 -7.63 -14.86 -14.20
N ALA A 238 -6.74 -14.41 -15.08
CA ALA A 238 -5.54 -15.13 -15.46
C ALA A 238 -4.60 -15.40 -14.27
N LEU A 239 -4.36 -14.40 -13.41
CA LEU A 239 -3.59 -14.59 -12.18
C LEU A 239 -4.23 -15.62 -11.25
N LEU A 240 -5.54 -15.52 -11.00
CA LEU A 240 -6.24 -16.43 -10.09
C LEU A 240 -6.22 -17.88 -10.61
N ARG A 241 -6.35 -18.09 -11.92
CA ARG A 241 -6.19 -19.39 -12.57
C ARG A 241 -4.77 -19.93 -12.43
N ALA A 242 -3.76 -19.10 -12.69
CA ALA A 242 -2.35 -19.47 -12.53
C ALA A 242 -2.01 -19.82 -11.07
N MET A 243 -2.71 -19.22 -10.10
CA MET A 243 -2.62 -19.53 -8.67
C MET A 243 -3.51 -20.70 -8.22
N THR A 244 -4.25 -21.35 -9.12
CA THR A 244 -5.21 -22.44 -8.82
C THR A 244 -6.32 -22.03 -7.84
N LEU A 245 -6.66 -20.74 -7.80
CA LEU A 245 -7.75 -20.18 -7.00
C LEU A 245 -9.07 -20.06 -7.79
N ARG A 246 -9.02 -20.33 -9.10
CA ARG A 246 -10.19 -20.31 -9.99
C ARG A 246 -10.08 -21.44 -11.03
N GLY A 247 -11.19 -22.14 -11.23
CA GLY A 247 -11.36 -23.21 -12.23
C GLY A 247 -11.67 -22.69 -13.62
#